data_AF-M0C304-F1
#
_entry.id   AF-M0C304-F1
#
_cell.length_a   1.000
_cell.length_b   1.000
_cell.length_c   1.000
_cell.angle_alpha   90.00
_cell.angle_beta   90.00
_cell.angle_gamma   90.00
#
_symmetry.space_group_name_H-M   'P 1'
#
loop_
_entity.id
_entity.type
_entity.pdbx_description
1 polymer ?
#
loop_
_entity_poly.entity_id
_entity_poly.type
_entity_poly.pdbx_seq_one_letter_code
_entity_poly.pdbx_strand_id
1 'polypeptide(L)' 'MANTNDADEDGPRVPIVCPACETTSRIPLADVADAVERHNEQLHDGDDVAEVDPDIADQIADLVATELGLLEDADESHS' A
#
# COMPACT_ATOMS: atom_id res chain seq x y z
N MET A 1 -10.44 20.69 -19.15
CA MET A 1 -10.66 20.66 -17.69
C MET A 1 -9.66 19.69 -17.11
N ALA A 2 -8.63 20.18 -16.40
CA ALA A 2 -7.78 19.31 -15.60
C ALA A 2 -8.64 18.84 -14.42
N ASN A 3 -8.96 17.55 -14.36
CA ASN A 3 -9.53 16.95 -13.15
C ASN A 3 -8.41 16.78 -12.11
N THR A 4 -7.77 17.89 -11.76
CA THR A 4 -6.93 18.03 -10.58
C THR A 4 -7.89 18.36 -9.45
N ASN A 5 -8.53 17.33 -8.90
CA ASN A 5 -9.36 17.49 -7.73
C ASN A 5 -8.43 17.67 -6.52
N ASP A 6 -8.24 18.92 -6.16
CA ASP A 6 -7.89 19.38 -4.82
C ASP A 6 -8.93 18.82 -3.83
N ALA A 7 -8.77 17.57 -3.35
CA ALA A 7 -9.71 16.96 -2.40
C ALA A 7 -9.13 15.79 -1.57
N ASP A 8 -7.86 15.81 -1.21
CA ASP A 8 -7.31 14.94 -0.15
C ASP A 8 -6.03 15.62 0.34
N GLU A 9 -6.07 16.37 1.43
CA GLU A 9 -4.84 16.94 2.01
C GLU A 9 -4.02 15.84 2.72
N ASP A 10 -3.47 14.87 1.96
CA ASP A 10 -2.25 14.05 2.22
C ASP A 10 -1.99 12.87 1.21
N GLY A 11 -2.51 12.89 -0.03
CA GLY A 11 -2.15 11.90 -1.07
C GLY A 11 -2.90 10.55 -1.00
N PRO A 12 -2.44 9.50 -1.72
CA PRO A 12 -3.17 8.23 -1.81
C PRO A 12 -3.29 7.58 -0.43
N ARG A 13 -4.49 7.12 -0.07
CA ARG A 13 -4.74 6.46 1.22
C ARG A 13 -4.57 4.95 1.10
N VAL A 14 -3.87 4.38 2.06
CA VAL A 14 -3.56 2.96 2.13
C VAL A 14 -4.31 2.34 3.31
N PRO A 15 -5.01 1.21 3.10
CA PRO A 15 -5.58 0.45 4.19
C PRO A 15 -4.50 -0.28 4.99
N ILE A 16 -4.60 -0.17 6.30
CA ILE A 16 -3.80 -0.93 7.27
C ILE A 16 -4.72 -1.89 8.03
N VAL A 17 -4.20 -3.08 8.32
CA VAL A 17 -4.88 -4.15 9.05
C VAL A 17 -4.03 -4.62 10.21
N CYS A 18 -4.69 -4.91 11.34
CA CYS A 18 -4.07 -5.63 12.44
C CYS A 18 -4.95 -6.84 12.80
N PRO A 19 -4.51 -8.08 12.54
CA PRO A 19 -5.30 -9.28 12.79
C PRO A 19 -5.46 -9.58 14.29
N ALA A 20 -4.53 -9.14 15.14
CA ALA A 20 -4.63 -9.32 16.59
C ALA A 20 -5.65 -8.38 17.24
N CYS A 21 -5.80 -7.16 16.71
CA CYS A 21 -6.78 -6.19 17.18
C CYS A 21 -8.10 -6.24 16.41
N GLU A 22 -8.15 -6.98 15.30
CA GLU A 22 -9.29 -7.02 14.37
C GLU A 22 -9.68 -5.62 13.85
N THR A 23 -8.68 -4.75 13.67
CA THR A 23 -8.89 -3.36 13.24
C THR A 23 -8.44 -3.13 11.81
N THR A 24 -9.25 -2.36 11.05
CA THR A 24 -8.91 -1.87 9.71
C THR A 24 -9.07 -0.36 9.66
N SER A 25 -8.08 0.36 9.13
CA SER A 25 -8.12 1.81 8.96
C SER A 25 -7.52 2.22 7.62
N ARG A 26 -7.84 3.41 7.11
CA ARG A 26 -7.25 3.96 5.88
C ARG A 26 -6.59 5.30 6.19
N ILE A 27 -5.30 5.37 5.99
CA ILE A 27 -4.47 6.53 6.31
C ILE A 27 -3.64 6.94 5.10
N PRO A 28 -3.14 8.19 5.03
CA PRO A 28 -2.34 8.63 3.90
C PRO A 28 -1.04 7.83 3.77
N LEU A 29 -0.62 7.52 2.54
CA LEU A 29 0.58 6.73 2.24
C LEU A 29 1.83 7.29 2.94
N ALA A 30 1.93 8.62 3.02
CA ALA A 30 3.04 9.31 3.68
C ALA A 30 3.17 8.95 5.17
N ASP A 31 2.06 8.65 5.85
CA ASP A 31 2.01 8.36 7.28
C ASP A 31 1.97 6.87 7.61
N VAL A 32 1.88 5.98 6.61
CA VAL A 32 1.67 4.54 6.83
C VAL A 32 2.76 3.92 7.69
N ALA A 33 4.02 4.16 7.34
CA ALA A 33 5.16 3.55 8.02
C ALA A 33 5.20 3.94 9.50
N ASP A 34 5.12 5.25 9.78
CA ASP A 34 5.06 5.79 11.14
C ASP A 34 3.84 5.26 11.93
N ALA A 35 2.68 5.16 11.29
CA ALA A 35 1.46 4.71 11.96
C ALA A 35 1.53 3.22 12.34
N VAL A 36 2.08 2.38 11.46
CA VAL A 36 2.26 0.93 11.69
C VAL A 36 3.31 0.70 12.78
N GLU A 37 4.48 1.33 12.67
CA GLU A 37 5.56 1.20 13.66
C GLU A 37 5.06 1.58 15.05
N ARG A 38 4.45 2.77 15.17
CA ARG A 38 3.91 3.27 16.43
C ARG A 38 2.79 2.39 16.99
N HIS A 39 2.01 1.72 16.13
CA HIS A 39 0.97 0.79 16.59
C HIS A 39 1.61 -0.47 17.17
N ASN A 40 2.55 -1.06 16.45
CA ASN A 40 3.26 -2.28 16.86
C ASN A 40 4.06 -2.05 18.15
N GLU A 41 4.76 -0.93 18.26
CA GLU A 41 5.49 -0.56 19.49
C GLU A 41 4.58 -0.39 20.71
N GLN A 42 3.39 0.21 20.55
CA GLN A 42 2.51 0.50 21.67
C GLN A 42 1.62 -0.66 22.08
N LEU A 43 1.22 -1.54 21.15
CA LEU A 43 0.21 -2.58 21.39
C LEU A 43 0.75 -4.01 21.24
N HIS A 44 1.89 -4.20 20.58
CA HIS A 44 2.46 -5.50 20.27
C HIS A 44 3.93 -5.62 20.69
N ASP A 45 4.39 -4.79 21.63
CA ASP A 45 5.78 -4.80 22.14
C ASP A 45 6.84 -4.66 21.02
N GLY A 46 6.47 -4.04 19.90
CA GLY A 46 7.31 -3.87 18.72
C GLY A 46 7.30 -5.04 17.73
N ASP A 47 6.43 -6.04 17.92
CA ASP A 47 6.25 -7.15 16.97
C ASP A 47 5.45 -6.67 15.74
N ASP A 48 5.89 -7.09 14.54
CA ASP A 48 5.27 -6.73 13.25
C ASP A 48 3.92 -7.46 13.07
N VAL A 49 2.90 -7.01 13.79
CA VAL A 49 1.55 -7.58 13.78
C VAL A 49 0.61 -6.77 12.89
N ALA A 50 0.65 -5.44 12.99
CA ALA A 50 -0.08 -4.57 12.07
C ALA A 50 0.72 -4.35 10.80
N GLU A 51 0.05 -4.42 9.64
CA GLU A 51 0.67 -4.26 8.32
C GLU A 51 -0.28 -3.58 7.33
N VAL A 52 0.25 -3.21 6.17
CA VAL A 52 -0.58 -2.78 5.03
C VAL A 52 -1.40 -3.95 4.55
N ASP A 53 -2.67 -3.69 4.22
CA ASP A 53 -3.59 -4.72 3.75
C ASP A 53 -2.99 -5.52 2.56
N PRO A 54 -2.82 -6.85 2.71
CA PRO A 54 -2.11 -7.66 1.74
C PRO A 54 -2.85 -7.77 0.40
N ASP A 55 -4.18 -7.69 0.39
CA ASP A 55 -4.98 -7.70 -0.84
C ASP A 55 -4.74 -6.43 -1.68
N ILE A 56 -4.34 -5.31 -1.08
CA ILE A 56 -3.96 -4.08 -1.79
C ILE A 56 -2.49 -4.08 -2.19
N ALA A 57 -1.60 -4.61 -1.35
CA ALA A 57 -0.19 -4.74 -1.70
C ALA A 57 0.01 -5.53 -3.00
N ASP A 58 -0.75 -6.60 -3.20
CA ASP A 58 -0.75 -7.43 -4.40
C ASP A 58 -1.20 -6.64 -5.65
N GLN A 59 -2.26 -5.83 -5.51
CA GLN A 59 -2.78 -5.00 -6.61
C GLN A 59 -1.83 -3.85 -6.98
N ILE A 60 -1.13 -3.24 -6.00
CA ILE A 60 -0.14 -2.19 -6.29
C ILE A 60 1.04 -2.77 -7.07
N ALA A 61 1.51 -3.96 -6.72
CA ALA A 61 2.60 -4.62 -7.43
C ALA A 61 2.26 -4.87 -8.92
N ASP A 62 1.03 -5.30 -9.20
CA ASP A 62 0.54 -5.58 -10.56
C ASP A 62 0.42 -4.28 -11.41
N LEU A 63 -0.05 -3.18 -10.80
CA LEU A 63 -0.11 -1.85 -11.42
C LEU A 63 1.28 -1.28 -11.72
N VAL A 64 2.23 -1.40 -10.81
CA VAL A 64 3.63 -0.94 -10.99
C VAL A 64 4.34 -1.77 -12.06
N ALA A 65 4.10 -3.09 -12.11
CA ALA A 65 4.66 -3.96 -13.15
C ALA A 65 4.20 -3.54 -14.56
N THR A 66 2.94 -3.10 -14.68
CA THR A 66 2.36 -2.61 -15.95
C THR A 66 2.91 -1.23 -16.35
N GLU A 67 3.09 -0.30 -15.42
CA GLU A 67 3.61 1.05 -15.71
C GLU A 67 5.13 1.09 -15.97
N LEU A 68 5.90 0.15 -15.41
CA LEU A 68 7.34 0.00 -15.70
C LEU A 68 7.63 -0.76 -17.01
N GLY A 69 6.62 -1.22 -17.75
CA GLY A 69 6.79 -1.99 -18.98
C GLY A 69 7.49 -3.34 -18.77
N LEU A 70 7.49 -3.88 -17.55
CA LEU A 70 8.23 -5.09 -17.19
C LEU A 70 7.60 -6.39 -17.75
N LEU A 71 6.42 -6.26 -18.35
CA LEU A 71 5.64 -7.36 -18.93
C LEU A 71 5.90 -7.55 -20.43
N GLU A 72 6.76 -6.74 -21.06
CA GLU A 72 6.95 -6.73 -22.52
C GLU A 72 8.01 -7.74 -23.04
N ASP A 73 8.78 -8.42 -22.19
CA ASP A 73 9.89 -9.29 -22.64
C ASP A 73 9.62 -10.82 -22.56
N ALA A 74 8.36 -11.26 -22.44
CA ALA A 74 8.04 -12.70 -22.51
C ALA A 74 7.58 -13.19 -23.90
N ASP A 75 7.41 -12.28 -24.87
CA ASP A 75 6.85 -12.60 -26.20
C ASP A 75 7.80 -12.31 -27.38
N GLU A 76 9.11 -12.17 -27.20
CA GLU A 76 10.04 -12.08 -28.34
C GLU A 76 10.46 -13.48 -28.84
N SER A 77 9.47 -14.26 -29.26
CA SER A 77 9.67 -15.37 -30.21
C SER A 77 9.66 -14.81 -31.63
N HIS A 78 10.76 -14.20 -32.08
CA HIS A 78 10.91 -13.85 -33.50
C HIS A 78 12.29 -14.22 -34.07
N SER A 79 12.23 -15.25 -34.93
CA SER A 79 13.24 -15.81 -35.86
C SER A 79 14.25 -16.83 -35.32
#